data_AF-A0AAV7ZHL8-F1
#
_entry.id   AF-A0AAV7ZHL8-F1
#
_cell.length_a   1.000
_cell.length_b   1.000
_cell.length_c   1.000
_cell.angle_alpha   90.00
_cell.angle_beta   90.00
_cell.angle_gamma   90.00
#
_symmetry.space_group_name_H-M   'P 1'
#
loop_
_entity.id
_entity.type
_entity.pdbx_description
1 polymer ?
#
loop_
_entity_poly.entity_id
_entity_poly.type
_entity_poly.pdbx_seq_one_letter_code
_entity_poly.pdbx_strand_id
1 'polypeptide(L)'
;MFTNLCTNESNIDSIKKRSLIEIFLSCLEKGGEFQDKEIIRDSCNGIHALTNKGQDLDILLSYECIPNLILLLNQEDESLQNCSLSIIWNIAFGDDQQLDLLLQESVLESLFNIFKISNNEEVLVDILFIFANLVCGNLNQIQQVLDSGILSEIFKIHRKEKFSNRLQIELMWIITNLCTVGEDYQMGYLLDIGAFDFIVNVVLNYSLDKNIYYPCLISINLLIQKIGKQFISQANKKQVFNKIETLQDSESNSIAIYSQKIIEQFDNYNKKINLDQIFEKDELDI
;
A
#
# COMPACT_ATOMS: atom_id res chain seq x y z
N MET A 1 3.86 2.09 -33.33
CA MET A 1 4.86 3.01 -33.98
C MET A 1 5.07 4.32 -33.20
N PHE A 2 4.13 4.73 -32.33
CA PHE A 2 4.22 5.97 -31.54
C PHE A 2 5.07 5.86 -30.27
N THR A 3 5.27 4.66 -29.72
CA THR A 3 5.96 4.40 -28.45
C THR A 3 7.42 4.88 -28.43
N ASN A 4 8.11 4.87 -29.58
CA ASN A 4 9.49 5.37 -29.71
C ASN A 4 9.63 6.89 -29.51
N LEU A 5 8.52 7.65 -29.52
CA LEU A 5 8.53 9.09 -29.24
C LEU A 5 8.58 9.38 -27.74
N CYS A 6 8.09 8.45 -26.90
CA CYS A 6 7.97 8.64 -25.45
C CYS A 6 9.18 8.10 -24.66
N THR A 7 10.00 7.22 -25.25
CA THR A 7 11.12 6.55 -24.57
C THR A 7 12.39 7.40 -24.41
N ASN A 8 12.44 8.62 -24.98
CA ASN A 8 13.53 9.57 -24.79
C ASN A 8 13.11 10.65 -23.80
N GLU A 9 13.05 10.27 -22.52
CA GLU A 9 12.42 11.00 -21.40
C GLU A 9 13.00 12.40 -21.09
N SER A 10 14.16 12.80 -21.65
CA SER A 10 14.89 13.99 -21.18
C SER A 10 14.66 15.30 -21.95
N ASN A 11 13.85 15.33 -23.02
CA ASN A 11 13.76 16.52 -23.90
C ASN A 11 12.36 16.88 -24.46
N ILE A 12 11.27 16.29 -23.94
CA ILE A 12 9.92 16.65 -24.38
C ILE A 12 9.39 17.79 -23.50
N ASP A 13 9.22 18.98 -24.09
CA ASP A 13 8.60 20.12 -23.41
C ASP A 13 7.12 19.84 -23.07
N SER A 14 6.66 20.44 -21.98
CA SER A 14 5.31 20.35 -21.40
C SER A 14 4.17 20.45 -22.43
N ILE A 15 4.27 21.39 -23.39
CA ILE A 15 3.27 21.57 -24.46
C ILE A 15 3.16 20.31 -25.33
N LYS A 16 4.29 19.71 -25.69
CA LYS A 16 4.32 18.49 -26.50
C LYS A 16 3.81 17.30 -25.70
N LYS A 17 4.13 17.21 -24.41
CA LYS A 17 3.59 16.15 -23.53
C LYS A 17 2.06 16.21 -23.45
N ARG A 18 1.49 17.40 -23.25
CA ARG A 18 0.03 17.59 -23.26
C ARG A 18 -0.61 17.12 -24.57
N SER A 19 -0.08 17.56 -25.72
CA SER A 19 -0.61 17.13 -27.01
C SER A 19 -0.50 15.62 -27.21
N LEU A 20 0.57 14.98 -26.75
CA LEU A 20 0.72 13.52 -26.84
C LEU A 20 -0.26 12.79 -25.93
N ILE A 21 -0.46 13.22 -24.68
CA ILE A 21 -1.46 12.65 -23.77
C ILE A 21 -2.85 12.74 -24.39
N GLU A 22 -3.23 13.90 -24.93
CA GLU A 22 -4.52 14.10 -25.61
C GLU A 22 -4.69 13.14 -26.80
N ILE A 23 -3.66 13.00 -27.64
CA ILE A 23 -3.68 12.07 -28.77
C ILE A 23 -3.85 10.63 -28.29
N PHE A 24 -3.10 10.20 -27.27
CA PHE A 24 -3.20 8.84 -26.76
C PHE A 24 -4.56 8.56 -26.11
N LEU A 25 -5.14 9.52 -25.39
CA LEU A 25 -6.49 9.39 -24.84
C LEU A 25 -7.54 9.28 -25.96
N SER A 26 -7.46 10.10 -27.00
CA SER A 26 -8.36 10.00 -28.15
C SER A 26 -8.21 8.66 -28.89
N CYS A 27 -6.99 8.15 -29.00
CA CYS A 27 -6.73 6.83 -29.57
C CYS A 27 -7.27 5.71 -28.66
N LEU A 28 -7.20 5.87 -27.34
CA LEU A 28 -7.75 4.91 -26.38
C LEU A 28 -9.27 4.79 -26.55
N GLU A 29 -9.98 5.92 -26.64
CA GLU A 29 -11.42 5.97 -26.88
C GLU A 29 -11.81 5.30 -28.21
N LYS A 30 -11.16 5.69 -29.31
CA LYS A 30 -11.40 5.09 -30.64
C LYS A 30 -11.06 3.62 -30.67
N GLY A 31 -9.96 3.22 -30.01
CA GLY A 31 -9.58 1.82 -29.87
C GLY A 31 -10.68 1.01 -29.17
N GLY A 32 -11.32 1.58 -28.15
CA GLY A 32 -12.51 1.00 -27.51
C GLY A 32 -13.70 0.88 -28.46
N GLU A 33 -14.03 1.96 -29.19
CA GLU A 33 -15.15 1.99 -30.16
C GLU A 33 -15.00 0.93 -31.27
N PHE A 34 -13.79 0.79 -31.81
CA PHE A 34 -13.49 -0.16 -32.89
C PHE A 34 -13.01 -1.54 -32.40
N GLN A 35 -12.94 -1.75 -31.08
CA GLN A 35 -12.39 -2.95 -30.45
C GLN A 35 -10.96 -3.29 -30.93
N ASP A 36 -10.18 -2.26 -31.27
CA ASP A 36 -8.79 -2.39 -31.73
C ASP A 36 -7.83 -2.44 -30.55
N LYS A 37 -7.47 -3.65 -30.15
CA LYS A 37 -6.57 -3.92 -29.03
C LYS A 37 -5.16 -3.38 -29.24
N GLU A 38 -4.69 -3.29 -30.48
CA GLU A 38 -3.34 -2.79 -30.78
C GLU A 38 -3.28 -1.28 -30.52
N ILE A 39 -4.30 -0.55 -30.97
CA ILE A 39 -4.43 0.89 -30.71
C ILE A 39 -4.55 1.17 -29.21
N ILE A 40 -5.38 0.39 -28.48
CA ILE A 40 -5.51 0.54 -27.01
C ILE A 40 -4.15 0.35 -26.34
N ARG A 41 -3.44 -0.73 -26.66
CA ARG A 41 -2.15 -1.05 -26.05
C ARG A 41 -1.09 -0.01 -26.37
N ASP A 42 -0.96 0.42 -27.63
CA ASP A 42 0.01 1.46 -28.02
C ASP A 42 -0.30 2.79 -27.31
N SER A 43 -1.60 3.10 -27.12
CA SER A 43 -2.04 4.30 -26.40
C SER A 43 -1.71 4.22 -24.92
N CYS A 44 -2.00 3.10 -24.26
CA CYS A 44 -1.68 2.92 -22.84
C CYS A 44 -0.18 2.96 -22.58
N ASN A 45 0.64 2.34 -23.43
CA ASN A 45 2.10 2.42 -23.33
C ASN A 45 2.60 3.86 -23.48
N GLY A 46 2.00 4.64 -24.38
CA GLY A 46 2.31 6.06 -24.55
C GLY A 46 1.99 6.89 -23.30
N ILE A 47 0.80 6.68 -22.72
CA ILE A 47 0.39 7.35 -21.47
C ILE A 47 1.30 6.92 -20.32
N HIS A 48 1.51 5.62 -20.12
CA HIS A 48 2.34 5.08 -19.05
C HIS A 48 3.77 5.66 -19.10
N ALA A 49 4.37 5.77 -20.28
CA ALA A 49 5.69 6.36 -20.45
C ALA A 49 5.71 7.87 -20.12
N LEU A 50 4.66 8.61 -20.51
CA LEU A 50 4.58 10.04 -20.24
C LEU A 50 4.29 10.36 -18.77
N THR A 51 3.56 9.48 -18.06
CA THR A 51 3.19 9.67 -16.66
C THR A 51 4.01 8.83 -15.68
N ASN A 52 5.19 8.37 -16.11
CA ASN A 52 6.05 7.48 -15.36
C ASN A 52 6.31 8.01 -13.93
N LYS A 53 5.96 7.22 -12.91
CA LYS A 53 6.10 7.56 -11.48
C LYS A 53 5.44 8.90 -11.10
N GLY A 54 4.25 9.16 -11.63
CA GLY A 54 3.42 10.29 -11.24
C GLY A 54 3.75 11.62 -11.94
N GLN A 55 4.55 11.60 -13.00
CA GLN A 55 4.77 12.81 -13.80
C GLN A 55 3.50 13.19 -14.57
N ASP A 56 3.28 14.50 -14.75
CA ASP A 56 2.25 15.05 -15.63
C ASP A 56 0.81 14.52 -15.35
N LEU A 57 0.56 14.01 -14.13
CA LEU A 57 -0.75 13.47 -13.73
C LEU A 57 -1.85 14.53 -13.80
N ASP A 58 -1.56 15.79 -13.47
CA ASP A 58 -2.52 16.90 -13.62
C ASP A 58 -3.02 17.05 -15.06
N ILE A 59 -2.12 16.82 -16.03
CA ILE A 59 -2.48 16.88 -17.45
C ILE A 59 -3.38 15.68 -17.77
N LEU A 60 -2.97 14.47 -17.40
CA LEU A 60 -3.77 13.26 -17.64
C LEU A 60 -5.18 13.37 -17.04
N LEU A 61 -5.26 13.75 -15.76
CA LEU A 61 -6.50 13.80 -14.99
C LEU A 61 -7.42 14.96 -15.42
N SER A 62 -6.88 16.02 -16.03
CA SER A 62 -7.70 17.09 -16.60
C SER A 62 -8.60 16.65 -17.77
N TYR A 63 -8.36 15.47 -18.34
CA TYR A 63 -9.20 14.85 -19.37
C TYR A 63 -10.22 13.85 -18.82
N GLU A 64 -10.42 13.78 -17.49
CA GLU A 64 -11.44 12.93 -16.85
C GLU A 64 -11.35 11.45 -17.27
N CYS A 65 -10.13 10.93 -17.44
CA CYS A 65 -9.92 9.61 -18.06
C CYS A 65 -10.17 8.41 -17.12
N ILE A 66 -10.32 8.62 -15.81
CA ILE A 66 -10.40 7.54 -14.81
C ILE A 66 -11.56 6.56 -15.10
N PRO A 67 -12.81 6.98 -15.39
CA PRO A 67 -13.89 6.05 -15.70
C PRO A 67 -13.56 5.10 -16.86
N ASN A 68 -12.90 5.62 -17.91
CA ASN A 68 -12.46 4.81 -19.05
C ASN A 68 -11.37 3.81 -18.65
N LEU A 69 -10.44 4.21 -17.78
CA LEU A 69 -9.43 3.30 -17.21
C LEU A 69 -10.10 2.18 -16.39
N ILE A 70 -11.10 2.49 -15.56
CA ILE A 70 -11.84 1.50 -14.78
C ILE A 70 -12.63 0.54 -15.69
N LEU A 71 -13.23 1.03 -16.77
CA LEU A 71 -13.88 0.17 -17.76
C LEU A 71 -12.91 -0.79 -18.45
N LEU A 72 -11.69 -0.35 -18.75
CA LEU A 72 -10.62 -1.20 -19.30
C LEU A 72 -10.09 -2.20 -18.27
N LEU A 73 -9.97 -1.78 -17.01
CA LEU A 73 -9.52 -2.63 -15.90
C LEU A 73 -10.47 -3.81 -15.67
N ASN A 74 -11.77 -3.59 -15.87
CA ASN A 74 -12.82 -4.60 -15.72
C ASN A 74 -13.06 -5.48 -16.96
N GLN A 75 -12.24 -5.36 -18.01
CA GLN A 75 -12.32 -6.27 -19.16
C GLN A 75 -11.81 -7.68 -18.81
N GLU A 76 -12.34 -8.69 -19.50
CA GLU A 76 -11.84 -10.08 -19.38
C GLU A 76 -10.47 -10.28 -20.06
N ASP A 77 -10.09 -9.39 -20.97
CA ASP A 77 -8.81 -9.47 -21.67
C ASP A 77 -7.67 -8.97 -20.77
N GLU A 78 -6.81 -9.89 -20.33
CA GLU A 78 -5.67 -9.60 -19.44
C GLU A 78 -4.73 -8.54 -20.03
N SER A 79 -4.56 -8.48 -21.36
CA SER A 79 -3.71 -7.45 -21.98
C SER A 79 -4.31 -6.06 -21.81
N LEU A 80 -5.63 -5.91 -21.95
CA LEU A 80 -6.32 -4.62 -21.77
C LEU A 80 -6.37 -4.24 -20.29
N GLN A 81 -6.58 -5.21 -19.41
CA GLN A 81 -6.54 -5.04 -17.97
C GLN A 81 -5.17 -4.52 -17.51
N ASN A 82 -4.09 -5.19 -17.93
CA ASN A 82 -2.72 -4.79 -17.58
C ASN A 82 -2.37 -3.40 -18.13
N CYS A 83 -2.87 -3.05 -19.32
CA CYS A 83 -2.71 -1.71 -19.88
C CYS A 83 -3.30 -0.63 -18.96
N SER A 84 -4.54 -0.82 -18.49
CA SER A 84 -5.17 0.11 -17.55
C SER A 84 -4.45 0.14 -16.20
N LEU A 85 -4.14 -1.05 -15.65
CA LEU A 85 -3.44 -1.18 -14.38
C LEU A 85 -2.11 -0.41 -14.37
N SER A 86 -1.36 -0.44 -15.46
CA SER A 86 -0.09 0.29 -15.59
C SER A 86 -0.23 1.82 -15.48
N ILE A 87 -1.38 2.38 -15.89
CA ILE A 87 -1.66 3.81 -15.79
C ILE A 87 -2.15 4.13 -14.38
N ILE A 88 -3.04 3.30 -13.82
CA ILE A 88 -3.52 3.44 -12.44
C ILE A 88 -2.35 3.34 -11.45
N TRP A 89 -1.40 2.46 -11.71
CA TRP A 89 -0.17 2.33 -10.93
C TRP A 89 0.65 3.62 -10.96
N ASN A 90 0.74 4.31 -12.10
CA ASN A 90 1.38 5.63 -12.18
C ASN A 90 0.59 6.71 -11.42
N ILE A 91 -0.76 6.67 -11.49
CA ILE A 91 -1.63 7.58 -10.71
C ILE A 91 -1.41 7.38 -9.21
N ALA A 92 -1.08 6.16 -8.76
CA ALA A 92 -0.84 5.87 -7.35
C ALA A 92 0.39 6.61 -6.75
N PHE A 93 1.25 7.24 -7.57
CA PHE A 93 2.30 8.15 -7.09
C PHE A 93 1.81 9.59 -6.89
N GLY A 94 0.55 9.86 -7.23
CA GLY A 94 -0.05 11.18 -7.16
C GLY A 94 -0.21 11.72 -5.74
N ASP A 95 -0.58 12.99 -5.65
CA ASP A 95 -0.93 13.62 -4.38
C ASP A 95 -2.35 13.23 -3.91
N ASP A 96 -2.71 13.69 -2.71
CA ASP A 96 -4.01 13.38 -2.12
C ASP A 96 -5.20 13.76 -3.03
N GLN A 97 -5.12 14.86 -3.78
CA GLN A 97 -6.23 15.27 -4.65
C GLN A 97 -6.38 14.31 -5.84
N GLN A 98 -5.26 13.88 -6.40
CA GLN A 98 -5.23 12.93 -7.52
C GLN A 98 -5.69 11.54 -7.09
N LEU A 99 -5.31 11.09 -5.89
CA LEU A 99 -5.78 9.83 -5.31
C LEU A 99 -7.27 9.87 -4.93
N ASP A 100 -7.78 11.01 -4.48
CA ASP A 100 -9.22 11.20 -4.22
C ASP A 100 -10.06 11.02 -5.49
N LEU A 101 -9.59 11.53 -6.64
CA LEU A 101 -10.26 11.30 -7.93
C LEU A 101 -10.30 9.82 -8.30
N LEU A 102 -9.22 9.08 -8.02
CA LEU A 102 -9.15 7.65 -8.28
C LEU A 102 -10.12 6.85 -7.40
N LEU A 103 -10.24 7.21 -6.12
CA LEU A 103 -11.14 6.54 -5.17
C LEU A 103 -12.63 6.75 -5.48
N GLN A 104 -12.99 7.85 -6.15
CA GLN A 104 -14.38 8.14 -6.54
C GLN A 104 -14.94 7.15 -7.57
N GLU A 105 -14.10 6.44 -8.33
CA GLU A 105 -14.50 5.63 -9.49
C GLU A 105 -14.49 4.11 -9.24
N SER A 106 -14.82 3.64 -8.03
CA SER A 106 -14.89 2.20 -7.69
C SER A 106 -13.61 1.41 -8.01
N VAL A 107 -12.45 2.10 -7.99
CA VAL A 107 -11.14 1.50 -8.25
C VAL A 107 -10.83 0.35 -7.28
N LEU A 108 -11.24 0.49 -6.02
CA LEU A 108 -10.95 -0.48 -4.96
C LEU A 108 -11.55 -1.85 -5.29
N GLU A 109 -12.83 -1.88 -5.67
CA GLU A 109 -13.52 -3.11 -6.05
C GLU A 109 -12.90 -3.74 -7.30
N SER A 110 -12.61 -2.92 -8.31
CA SER A 110 -12.01 -3.38 -9.58
C SER A 110 -10.63 -4.02 -9.36
N LEU A 111 -9.75 -3.36 -8.60
CA LEU A 111 -8.44 -3.91 -8.23
C LEU A 111 -8.57 -5.20 -7.42
N PHE A 112 -9.49 -5.25 -6.46
CA PHE A 112 -9.67 -6.45 -5.64
C PHE A 112 -10.25 -7.63 -6.43
N ASN A 113 -11.10 -7.37 -7.42
CA ASN A 113 -11.60 -8.41 -8.32
C ASN A 113 -10.46 -9.07 -9.09
N ILE A 114 -9.50 -8.29 -9.59
CA ILE A 114 -8.28 -8.80 -10.23
C ILE A 114 -7.43 -9.57 -9.24
N PHE A 115 -7.23 -9.00 -8.04
CA PHE A 115 -6.41 -9.63 -6.99
C PHE A 115 -6.87 -11.05 -6.64
N LYS A 116 -8.18 -11.30 -6.62
CA LYS A 116 -8.76 -12.62 -6.30
C LYS A 116 -8.55 -13.69 -7.38
N ILE A 117 -8.44 -13.28 -8.65
CA ILE A 117 -8.45 -14.21 -9.79
C ILE A 117 -7.08 -14.36 -10.46
N SER A 118 -6.23 -13.35 -10.33
CA SER A 118 -4.92 -13.32 -11.00
C SER A 118 -3.94 -14.27 -10.32
N ASN A 119 -3.24 -15.07 -11.13
CA ASN A 119 -2.09 -15.86 -10.70
C ASN A 119 -0.75 -15.18 -11.06
N ASN A 120 -0.80 -13.98 -11.64
CA ASN A 120 0.39 -13.23 -12.04
C ASN A 120 0.92 -12.43 -10.85
N GLU A 121 2.06 -12.86 -10.30
CA GLU A 121 2.67 -12.22 -9.12
C GLU A 121 2.98 -10.73 -9.35
N GLU A 122 3.37 -10.32 -10.56
CA GLU A 122 3.68 -8.91 -10.86
C GLU A 122 2.42 -8.05 -10.76
N VAL A 123 1.29 -8.52 -11.28
CA VAL A 123 -0.01 -7.85 -11.16
C VAL A 123 -0.44 -7.73 -9.70
N LEU A 124 -0.25 -8.79 -8.90
CA LEU A 124 -0.59 -8.77 -7.47
C LEU A 124 0.31 -7.79 -6.69
N VAL A 125 1.60 -7.70 -7.02
CA VAL A 125 2.53 -6.72 -6.45
C VAL A 125 2.08 -5.30 -6.78
N ASP A 126 1.73 -5.02 -8.04
CA ASP A 126 1.27 -3.70 -8.47
C ASP A 126 -0.03 -3.28 -7.77
N ILE A 127 -0.96 -4.20 -7.57
CA ILE A 127 -2.20 -3.93 -6.83
C ILE A 127 -1.91 -3.62 -5.36
N LEU A 128 -1.05 -4.39 -4.69
CA LEU A 128 -0.68 -4.11 -3.29
C LEU A 128 0.08 -2.79 -3.18
N PHE A 129 0.92 -2.45 -4.16
CA PHE A 129 1.58 -1.16 -4.24
C PHE A 129 0.57 -0.01 -4.35
N ILE A 130 -0.46 -0.14 -5.18
CA ILE A 130 -1.52 0.87 -5.29
C ILE A 130 -2.23 1.02 -3.94
N PHE A 131 -2.61 -0.07 -3.28
CA PHE A 131 -3.21 0.00 -1.94
C PHE A 131 -2.27 0.64 -0.91
N ALA A 132 -0.96 0.38 -0.96
CA ALA A 132 0.02 0.98 -0.05
C ALA A 132 0.07 2.50 -0.18
N ASN A 133 -0.07 3.04 -1.40
CA ASN A 133 -0.12 4.48 -1.62
C ASN A 133 -1.47 5.09 -1.21
N LEU A 134 -2.58 4.41 -1.50
CA LEU A 134 -3.92 4.86 -1.08
C LEU A 134 -4.05 4.96 0.46
N VAL A 135 -3.32 4.13 1.21
CA VAL A 135 -3.26 4.22 2.69
C VAL A 135 -2.13 5.09 3.23
N CYS A 136 -1.39 5.78 2.36
CA CYS A 136 -0.35 6.74 2.74
C CYS A 136 -0.79 8.20 2.60
N GLY A 137 -1.90 8.46 1.90
CA GLY A 137 -2.44 9.81 1.78
C GLY A 137 -3.25 10.25 3.01
N ASN A 138 -4.33 10.99 2.81
CA ASN A 138 -5.08 11.56 3.93
C ASN A 138 -5.92 10.53 4.73
N LEU A 139 -6.36 10.91 5.93
CA LEU A 139 -7.12 10.03 6.83
C LEU A 139 -8.43 9.52 6.23
N ASN A 140 -9.08 10.28 5.35
CA ASN A 140 -10.31 9.88 4.68
C ASN A 140 -10.05 8.81 3.60
N GLN A 141 -8.92 8.89 2.90
CA GLN A 141 -8.49 7.85 1.95
C GLN A 141 -8.20 6.54 2.66
N ILE A 142 -7.45 6.61 3.77
CA ILE A 142 -7.23 5.46 4.65
C ILE A 142 -8.57 4.85 5.06
N GLN A 143 -9.51 5.66 5.53
CA GLN A 143 -10.80 5.17 6.00
C GLN A 143 -11.61 4.49 4.89
N GLN A 144 -11.63 5.05 3.67
CA GLN A 144 -12.30 4.43 2.53
C GLN A 144 -11.72 3.04 2.20
N VAL A 145 -10.40 2.88 2.26
CA VAL A 145 -9.74 1.57 2.05
C VAL A 145 -10.13 0.60 3.16
N LEU A 146 -10.15 1.02 4.43
CA LEU A 146 -10.53 0.16 5.55
C LEU A 146 -12.01 -0.26 5.50
N ASP A 147 -12.90 0.69 5.19
CA ASP A 147 -14.36 0.50 5.11
C ASP A 147 -14.75 -0.43 3.95
N SER A 148 -13.94 -0.47 2.88
CA SER A 148 -14.15 -1.42 1.78
C SER A 148 -14.04 -2.89 2.19
N GLY A 149 -13.39 -3.18 3.34
CA GLY A 149 -13.14 -4.55 3.82
C GLY A 149 -12.09 -5.32 3.03
N ILE A 150 -11.51 -4.75 1.97
CA ILE A 150 -10.57 -5.42 1.06
C ILE A 150 -9.31 -5.89 1.80
N LEU A 151 -8.75 -5.05 2.69
CA LEU A 151 -7.56 -5.45 3.46
C LEU A 151 -7.84 -6.67 4.35
N SER A 152 -9.04 -6.76 4.93
CA SER A 152 -9.45 -7.93 5.72
C SER A 152 -9.44 -9.21 4.88
N GLU A 153 -9.95 -9.14 3.65
CA GLU A 153 -9.93 -10.27 2.72
C GLU A 153 -8.52 -10.61 2.24
N ILE A 154 -7.67 -9.61 1.96
CA ILE A 154 -6.26 -9.84 1.60
C ILE A 154 -5.53 -10.61 2.71
N PHE A 155 -5.71 -10.22 3.98
CA PHE A 155 -5.15 -10.98 5.11
C PHE A 155 -5.71 -12.41 5.21
N LYS A 156 -6.99 -12.62 4.89
CA LYS A 156 -7.58 -13.98 4.85
C LYS A 156 -6.96 -14.83 3.73
N ILE A 157 -6.77 -14.27 2.54
CA ILE A 157 -6.13 -14.96 1.41
C ILE A 157 -4.68 -15.30 1.78
N HIS A 158 -3.93 -14.32 2.30
CA HIS A 158 -2.56 -14.53 2.77
C HIS A 158 -2.44 -15.70 3.74
N ARG A 159 -3.34 -15.79 4.73
CA ARG A 159 -3.35 -16.90 5.71
C ARG A 159 -3.61 -18.27 5.09
N LYS A 160 -4.40 -18.33 4.01
CA LYS A 160 -4.75 -19.59 3.33
C LYS A 160 -3.68 -20.05 2.34
N GLU A 161 -3.19 -19.12 1.53
CA GLU A 161 -2.36 -19.44 0.35
C GLU A 161 -0.88 -19.19 0.59
N LYS A 162 -0.52 -18.50 1.68
CA LYS A 162 0.84 -18.10 2.04
C LYS A 162 1.55 -17.38 0.90
N PHE A 163 1.43 -16.06 0.88
CA PHE A 163 2.08 -15.19 -0.10
C PHE A 163 3.59 -15.42 -0.22
N SER A 164 4.12 -15.17 -1.42
CA SER A 164 5.54 -15.11 -1.69
C SER A 164 6.23 -13.98 -0.92
N ASN A 165 7.57 -13.98 -0.90
CA ASN A 165 8.34 -12.92 -0.23
C ASN A 165 8.05 -11.52 -0.80
N ARG A 166 7.85 -11.41 -2.13
CA ARG A 166 7.55 -10.12 -2.79
C ARG A 166 6.20 -9.56 -2.32
N LEU A 167 5.16 -10.39 -2.33
CA LEU A 167 3.83 -9.97 -1.88
C LEU A 167 3.77 -9.68 -0.39
N GLN A 168 4.56 -10.37 0.44
CA GLN A 168 4.65 -10.05 1.86
C GLN A 168 5.38 -8.72 2.12
N ILE A 169 6.38 -8.35 1.31
CA ILE A 169 6.99 -7.02 1.38
C ILE A 169 5.95 -5.94 1.10
N GLU A 170 5.16 -6.08 0.04
CA GLU A 170 4.12 -5.09 -0.28
C GLU A 170 3.02 -5.03 0.79
N LEU A 171 2.60 -6.18 1.34
CA LEU A 171 1.65 -6.21 2.44
C LEU A 171 2.22 -5.55 3.71
N MET A 172 3.52 -5.67 3.94
CA MET A 172 4.21 -5.00 5.05
C MET A 172 4.27 -3.48 4.83
N TRP A 173 4.40 -3.01 3.59
CA TRP A 173 4.34 -1.57 3.27
C TRP A 173 2.96 -0.98 3.56
N ILE A 174 1.87 -1.68 3.20
CA ILE A 174 0.50 -1.26 3.55
C ILE A 174 0.37 -1.04 5.07
N ILE A 175 0.82 -2.01 5.87
CA ILE A 175 0.79 -1.91 7.34
C ILE A 175 1.63 -0.74 7.84
N THR A 176 2.84 -0.57 7.29
CA THR A 176 3.79 0.45 7.73
C THR A 176 3.26 1.86 7.44
N ASN A 177 2.66 2.06 6.26
CA ASN A 177 2.06 3.33 5.87
C ASN A 177 0.87 3.67 6.78
N LEU A 178 -0.02 2.70 7.03
CA LEU A 178 -1.13 2.85 7.98
C LEU A 178 -0.67 3.19 9.40
N CYS A 179 0.39 2.55 9.91
CA CYS A 179 0.92 2.86 11.25
C CYS A 179 1.54 4.26 11.31
N THR A 180 2.15 4.70 10.21
CA THR A 180 2.85 5.99 10.11
C THR A 180 1.85 7.14 10.06
N VAL A 181 0.87 7.05 9.17
CA VAL A 181 -0.03 8.17 8.83
C VAL A 181 -1.38 8.07 9.55
N GLY A 182 -1.87 6.86 9.80
CA GLY A 182 -3.19 6.62 10.36
C GLY A 182 -3.37 7.07 11.81
N GLU A 183 -4.63 7.24 12.17
CA GLU A 183 -5.10 7.52 13.53
C GLU A 183 -5.19 6.25 14.39
N ASP A 184 -5.19 6.41 15.70
CA ASP A 184 -5.18 5.30 16.67
C ASP A 184 -6.30 4.27 16.42
N TYR A 185 -7.51 4.72 16.06
CA TYR A 185 -8.62 3.81 15.77
C TYR A 185 -8.43 3.02 14.46
N GLN A 186 -7.78 3.61 13.45
CA GLN A 186 -7.46 2.94 12.18
C GLN A 186 -6.38 1.87 12.39
N MET A 187 -5.37 2.19 13.21
CA MET A 187 -4.37 1.20 13.64
C MET A 187 -4.99 0.09 14.49
N GLY A 188 -5.94 0.42 15.37
CA GLY A 188 -6.68 -0.59 16.14
C GLY A 188 -7.40 -1.58 15.24
N TYR A 189 -8.15 -1.06 14.26
CA TYR A 189 -8.83 -1.89 13.26
C TYR A 189 -7.85 -2.73 12.42
N LEU A 190 -6.66 -2.20 12.10
CA LEU A 190 -5.61 -2.95 11.42
C LEU A 190 -5.18 -4.20 12.23
N LEU A 191 -5.11 -4.11 13.55
CA LEU A 191 -4.87 -5.28 14.41
C LEU A 191 -6.04 -6.26 14.35
N ASP A 192 -7.27 -5.77 14.38
CA ASP A 192 -8.49 -6.59 14.37
C ASP A 192 -8.64 -7.44 13.09
N ILE A 193 -8.15 -6.95 11.95
CA ILE A 193 -8.18 -7.70 10.67
C ILE A 193 -7.02 -8.69 10.50
N GLY A 194 -6.12 -8.76 11.49
CA GLY A 194 -5.07 -9.77 11.59
C GLY A 194 -3.68 -9.32 11.13
N ALA A 195 -3.41 -8.01 11.08
CA ALA A 195 -2.05 -7.52 10.81
C ALA A 195 -1.05 -7.94 11.89
N PHE A 196 -1.49 -8.11 13.15
CA PHE A 196 -0.60 -8.56 14.21
C PHE A 196 -0.04 -9.97 13.94
N ASP A 197 -0.89 -10.91 13.51
CA ASP A 197 -0.46 -12.27 13.18
C ASP A 197 0.53 -12.27 12.00
N PHE A 198 0.30 -11.39 11.02
CA PHE A 198 1.25 -11.17 9.93
C PHE A 198 2.60 -10.67 10.45
N ILE A 199 2.61 -9.65 11.31
CA ILE A 199 3.82 -9.11 11.95
C ILE A 199 4.55 -10.20 12.74
N VAL A 200 3.84 -11.01 13.52
CA VAL A 200 4.41 -12.15 14.27
C VAL A 200 5.11 -13.11 13.31
N ASN A 201 4.46 -13.45 12.19
CA ASN A 201 5.04 -14.34 11.20
C ASN A 201 6.31 -13.76 10.56
N VAL A 202 6.33 -12.48 10.21
CA VAL A 202 7.52 -11.80 9.69
C VAL A 202 8.66 -11.85 10.71
N VAL A 203 8.42 -11.43 11.95
CA VAL A 203 9.46 -11.38 13.01
C VAL A 203 10.03 -12.77 13.33
N LEU A 204 9.22 -13.82 13.33
CA LEU A 204 9.65 -15.14 13.75
C LEU A 204 10.27 -15.96 12.60
N ASN A 205 9.75 -15.84 11.38
CA ASN A 205 10.01 -16.82 10.32
C ASN A 205 10.73 -16.27 9.10
N TYR A 206 10.88 -14.95 8.95
CA TYR A 206 11.58 -14.39 7.80
C TYR A 206 13.09 -14.31 7.99
N SER A 207 13.83 -14.45 6.90
CA SER A 207 15.22 -14.01 6.80
C SER A 207 15.31 -12.51 7.10
N LEU A 208 16.43 -12.05 7.67
CA LEU A 208 16.70 -10.65 8.02
C LEU A 208 16.87 -9.72 6.80
N ASP A 209 16.07 -9.92 5.76
CA ASP A 209 15.95 -9.01 4.63
C ASP A 209 15.45 -7.66 5.15
N LYS A 210 16.27 -6.63 4.94
CA LYS A 210 16.01 -5.28 5.41
C LYS A 210 14.74 -4.70 4.80
N ASN A 211 14.33 -5.14 3.60
CA ASN A 211 13.17 -4.62 2.90
C ASN A 211 11.84 -4.97 3.60
N ILE A 212 11.81 -6.01 4.44
CA ILE A 212 10.63 -6.39 5.22
C ILE A 212 10.84 -6.17 6.72
N TYR A 213 12.02 -6.50 7.25
CA TYR A 213 12.28 -6.40 8.69
C TYR A 213 12.28 -4.95 9.18
N TYR A 214 12.85 -4.03 8.41
CA TYR A 214 12.92 -2.64 8.84
C TYR A 214 11.53 -1.97 8.90
N PRO A 215 10.68 -2.06 7.85
CA PRO A 215 9.28 -1.61 7.95
C PRO A 215 8.50 -2.30 9.07
N CYS A 216 8.73 -3.60 9.30
CA CYS A 216 8.11 -4.35 10.38
C CYS A 216 8.46 -3.79 11.76
N LEU A 217 9.74 -3.52 12.03
CA LEU A 217 10.20 -2.96 13.31
C LEU A 217 9.66 -1.54 13.52
N ILE A 218 9.61 -0.71 12.47
CA ILE A 218 8.96 0.61 12.53
C ILE A 218 7.49 0.47 12.92
N SER A 219 6.77 -0.43 12.26
CA SER A 219 5.35 -0.67 12.53
C SER A 219 5.13 -1.08 14.00
N ILE A 220 5.93 -2.02 14.52
CA ILE A 220 5.85 -2.45 15.92
C ILE A 220 6.09 -1.28 16.88
N ASN A 221 7.11 -0.45 16.63
CA ASN A 221 7.40 0.69 17.48
C ASN A 221 6.23 1.69 17.53
N LEU A 222 5.64 1.99 16.36
CA LEU A 222 4.50 2.90 16.25
C LEU A 222 3.25 2.34 16.91
N LEU A 223 2.97 1.05 16.75
CA LEU A 223 1.84 0.38 17.40
C LEU A 223 1.96 0.41 18.93
N ILE A 224 3.16 0.20 19.49
CA ILE A 224 3.39 0.32 20.94
C ILE A 224 3.20 1.77 21.40
N GLN A 225 3.72 2.73 20.63
CA GLN A 225 3.67 4.15 20.96
C GLN A 225 2.24 4.70 20.97
N LYS A 226 1.46 4.38 19.94
CA LYS A 226 0.13 4.96 19.71
C LYS A 226 -0.98 4.13 20.34
N ILE A 227 -0.96 2.82 20.16
CA ILE A 227 -2.02 1.90 20.62
C ILE A 227 -1.53 0.79 21.54
N GLY A 228 -0.59 1.11 22.43
CA GLY A 228 0.07 0.15 23.32
C GLY A 228 -0.88 -0.75 24.11
N LYS A 229 -2.05 -0.28 24.56
CA LYS A 229 -3.03 -1.12 25.30
C LYS A 229 -3.55 -2.25 24.42
N GLN A 230 -3.91 -1.94 23.18
CA GLN A 230 -4.40 -2.91 22.20
C GLN A 230 -3.27 -3.84 21.74
N PHE A 231 -2.08 -3.31 21.47
CA PHE A 231 -0.90 -4.10 21.12
C PHE A 231 -0.55 -5.13 22.20
N ILE A 232 -0.55 -4.71 23.48
CA ILE A 232 -0.28 -5.60 24.61
C ILE A 232 -1.43 -6.57 24.87
N SER A 233 -2.64 -6.34 24.37
CA SER A 233 -3.71 -7.35 24.49
C SER A 233 -3.52 -8.55 23.56
N GLN A 234 -2.68 -8.43 22.51
CA GLN A 234 -2.52 -9.46 21.49
C GLN A 234 -1.93 -10.77 22.04
N ALA A 235 -2.51 -11.89 21.56
CA ALA A 235 -1.93 -13.22 21.73
C ALA A 235 -0.63 -13.28 20.92
N ASN A 236 0.45 -13.84 21.48
CA ASN A 236 1.80 -13.93 20.87
C ASN A 236 2.75 -12.73 21.00
N LYS A 237 2.34 -11.60 21.59
CA LYS A 237 3.26 -10.47 21.85
C LYS A 237 4.57 -10.86 22.54
N LYS A 238 4.54 -11.83 23.46
CA LYS A 238 5.74 -12.30 24.19
C LYS A 238 6.76 -12.92 23.25
N GLN A 239 6.31 -13.67 22.24
CA GLN A 239 7.21 -14.29 21.26
C GLN A 239 7.87 -13.23 20.39
N VAL A 240 7.11 -12.20 19.99
CA VAL A 240 7.62 -11.04 19.25
C VAL A 240 8.71 -10.33 20.06
N PHE A 241 8.45 -9.99 21.32
CA PHE A 241 9.43 -9.31 22.17
C PHE A 241 10.67 -10.16 22.42
N ASN A 242 10.53 -11.44 22.75
CA ASN A 242 11.68 -12.33 22.92
C ASN A 242 12.56 -12.38 21.67
N LYS A 243 11.95 -12.39 20.48
CA LYS A 243 12.70 -12.36 19.23
C LYS A 243 13.38 -11.01 19.03
N ILE A 244 12.69 -9.89 19.26
CA ILE A 244 13.28 -8.54 19.16
C ILE A 244 14.44 -8.36 20.14
N GLU A 245 14.37 -8.91 21.36
CA GLU A 245 15.50 -8.93 22.29
C GLU A 245 16.74 -9.58 21.67
N THR A 246 16.60 -10.74 21.02
CA THR A 246 17.73 -11.38 20.33
C THR A 246 18.26 -10.59 19.14
N LEU A 247 17.44 -9.72 18.54
CA LEU A 247 17.85 -8.90 17.39
C LEU A 247 18.71 -7.69 17.79
N GLN A 248 18.81 -7.36 19.09
CA GLN A 248 19.72 -6.33 19.57
C GLN A 248 21.19 -6.68 19.29
N ASP A 249 21.52 -7.97 19.21
CA ASP A 249 22.86 -8.47 18.88
C ASP A 249 23.04 -8.76 17.37
N SER A 250 22.13 -8.25 16.51
CA SER A 250 22.21 -8.47 15.06
C SER A 250 23.46 -7.82 14.46
N GLU A 251 24.11 -8.51 13.51
CA GLU A 251 25.20 -7.94 12.69
C GLU A 251 24.76 -6.69 11.90
N SER A 252 23.47 -6.58 11.60
CA SER A 252 22.90 -5.40 10.98
C SER A 252 22.70 -4.30 12.03
N ASN A 253 23.60 -3.32 12.04
CA ASN A 253 23.55 -2.19 12.98
C ASN A 253 22.18 -1.48 13.01
N SER A 254 21.52 -1.35 11.85
CA SER A 254 20.17 -0.77 11.77
C SER A 254 19.13 -1.61 12.51
N ILE A 255 19.17 -2.94 12.36
CA ILE A 255 18.21 -3.84 13.03
C ILE A 255 18.48 -3.85 14.54
N ALA A 256 19.74 -3.89 14.95
CA ALA A 256 20.14 -3.83 16.36
C ALA A 256 19.61 -2.55 17.05
N ILE A 257 19.90 -1.38 16.47
CA ILE A 257 19.48 -0.08 17.01
C ILE A 257 17.95 0.02 17.11
N TYR A 258 17.22 -0.40 16.08
CA TYR A 258 15.75 -0.35 16.12
C TYR A 258 15.15 -1.34 17.12
N SER A 259 15.74 -2.52 17.24
CA SER A 259 15.30 -3.52 18.22
C SER A 259 15.47 -3.01 19.65
N GLN A 260 16.60 -2.36 19.95
CA GLN A 260 16.83 -1.74 21.25
C GLN A 260 15.79 -0.66 21.55
N LYS A 261 15.51 0.23 20.58
CA LYS A 261 14.47 1.27 20.73
C LYS A 261 13.10 0.70 21.06
N ILE A 262 12.71 -0.40 20.42
CA ILE A 262 11.41 -1.05 20.68
C ILE A 262 11.33 -1.59 22.11
N ILE A 263 12.39 -2.22 22.61
CA ILE A 263 12.43 -2.74 23.99
C ILE A 263 12.37 -1.58 24.99
N GLU A 264 13.15 -0.53 24.79
CA GLU A 264 13.11 0.68 25.64
C GLU A 264 11.71 1.32 25.65
N GLN A 265 11.07 1.43 24.49
CA GLN A 265 9.73 1.96 24.34
C GLN A 265 8.70 1.11 25.10
N PHE A 266 8.79 -0.22 24.98
CA PHE A 266 7.91 -1.15 25.67
C PHE A 266 8.08 -1.09 27.20
N ASP A 267 9.31 -1.02 27.69
CA ASP A 267 9.60 -0.89 29.11
C ASP A 267 9.07 0.43 29.69
N ASN A 268 9.23 1.53 28.95
CA ASN A 268 8.68 2.83 29.33
C ASN A 268 7.15 2.79 29.38
N TYR A 269 6.53 2.12 28.41
CA TYR A 269 5.08 1.94 28.38
C TYR A 269 4.57 1.10 29.58
N ASN A 270 5.24 0.00 29.91
CA ASN A 270 4.90 -0.82 31.08
C ASN A 270 5.05 -0.06 32.40
N LYS A 271 6.11 0.76 32.54
CA LYS A 271 6.28 1.64 33.70
C LYS A 271 5.13 2.63 33.82
N LYS A 272 4.70 3.23 32.71
CA LYS A 272 3.59 4.19 32.68
C LYS A 272 2.28 3.54 33.13
N ILE A 273 1.93 2.36 32.61
CA ILE A 273 0.72 1.63 33.04
C ILE A 273 0.75 1.33 34.54
N ASN A 274 1.89 0.86 35.05
CA ASN A 274 2.00 0.53 36.47
C ASN A 274 1.82 1.76 37.36
N LEU A 275 2.31 2.93 36.92
CA LEU A 275 2.08 4.21 37.63
C LEU A 275 0.60 4.62 37.58
N ASP A 276 -0.04 4.55 36.42
CA ASP A 276 -1.45 4.91 36.27
C ASP A 276 -2.36 4.03 37.16
N GLN A 277 -2.06 2.73 37.27
CA GLN A 277 -2.77 1.80 38.17
C GLN A 277 -2.55 2.09 39.66
N ILE A 278 -1.45 2.75 40.03
CA ILE A 278 -1.19 3.18 41.41
C ILE A 278 -2.07 4.41 41.70
N PHE A 279 -2.07 5.40 40.82
CA PHE A 279 -2.89 6.61 40.99
C PHE A 279 -4.40 6.35 40.96
N GLU A 280 -4.88 5.43 40.11
CA GLU A 280 -6.30 5.03 40.10
C GLU A 280 -6.75 4.35 41.41
N LYS A 281 -5.85 3.67 42.12
CA LYS A 281 -6.17 3.07 43.43
C LYS A 281 -6.23 4.12 44.53
N ASP A 282 -5.31 5.08 44.51
CA ASP A 282 -5.26 6.14 45.51
C ASP A 282 -6.48 7.11 45.40
N GLU A 283 -7.08 7.26 44.21
CA GLU A 283 -8.31 8.06 44.02
C GLU A 283 -9.60 7.35 44.45
N LEU A 284 -9.61 6.01 44.54
CA LEU A 284 -10.78 5.22 44.96
C LEU A 284 -10.85 5.03 46.48
N ASP A 285 -9.77 5.33 47.21
CA ASP A 285 -9.66 5.21 48.66
C ASP A 285 -9.89 6.55 49.42
N ILE A 286 -10.43 7.58 48.74
CA ILE A 286 -10.85 8.89 49.30
C ILE A 286 -12.38 9.04 49.24
#